data_AF-A0A1G3BJ46-F1
#
_entry.id   AF-A0A1G3BJ46-F1
#
_cell.length_a   1.000
_cell.length_b   1.000
_cell.length_c   1.000
_cell.angle_alpha   90.00
_cell.angle_beta   90.00
_cell.angle_gamma   90.00
#
_symmetry.space_group_name_H-M   'P 1'
#
loop_
_entity.id
_entity.type
_entity.pdbx_description
1 polymer ?
#
loop_
_entity_poly.entity_id
_entity_poly.type
_entity_poly.pdbx_seq_one_letter_code
_entity_poly.pdbx_strand_id
1 'polypeptide(L)'
;MKAMKDTLTKKSDPLFLIKGRNRQLLDEVEKFFKNLPLGHSSYQIKNFIIGQFEKCSADRAHRQCLTEIHTRYHSLLDMHYQYRKTELEIETEAVNVREYGYKLDNVASDQFERERLEISIKKAQLEVGMKEWSLLNIKKAIGETLREIRHFKDEMDRLAPLRKFPGGYEQAEPEYWQGEYLRRFMQGNRGENLPQIPEAEKERLIESLQEKVKRLSGARVQGPEARDC
;
A
#
# COMPACT_ATOMS: atom_id res chain seq x y z
N MET A 1 -34.70 11.98 -13.97
CA MET A 1 -34.33 10.95 -12.97
C MET A 1 -33.23 9.97 -13.41
N LYS A 2 -33.16 9.52 -14.67
CA LYS A 2 -32.10 8.61 -15.16
C LYS A 2 -30.69 9.24 -15.12
N ALA A 3 -30.58 10.52 -15.53
CA ALA A 3 -29.32 11.28 -15.48
C ALA A 3 -28.77 11.52 -14.06
N MET A 4 -29.64 11.63 -13.04
CA MET A 4 -29.25 11.75 -11.61
C MET A 4 -28.74 10.42 -11.04
N LYS A 5 -29.35 9.29 -11.44
CA LYS A 5 -28.86 7.96 -11.08
C LYS A 5 -27.50 7.66 -11.71
N ASP A 6 -27.28 8.06 -12.95
CA ASP A 6 -25.98 7.87 -13.64
C ASP A 6 -24.87 8.79 -13.10
N THR A 7 -25.20 9.94 -12.51
CA THR A 7 -24.23 10.77 -11.78
C THR A 7 -23.90 10.21 -10.40
N LEU A 8 -24.82 9.51 -9.76
CA LEU A 8 -24.61 8.85 -8.46
C LEU A 8 -23.78 7.56 -8.59
N THR A 9 -23.95 6.78 -9.66
CA THR A 9 -23.21 5.51 -9.86
C THR A 9 -21.77 5.70 -10.36
N LYS A 10 -21.44 6.82 -11.03
CA LYS A 10 -20.03 7.21 -11.30
C LYS A 10 -19.35 7.91 -10.12
N LYS A 11 -20.13 8.47 -9.18
CA LYS A 11 -19.64 9.09 -7.94
C LYS A 11 -19.42 8.09 -6.79
N SER A 12 -19.82 6.83 -6.95
CA SER A 12 -19.59 5.78 -5.96
C SER A 12 -18.26 5.04 -6.13
N ASP A 13 -17.51 5.30 -7.20
CA ASP A 13 -16.14 4.80 -7.34
C ASP A 13 -15.21 5.66 -6.48
N PRO A 14 -14.63 5.13 -5.38
CA PRO A 14 -13.79 5.88 -4.45
C PRO A 14 -12.45 6.31 -5.07
N LEU A 15 -12.19 6.01 -6.34
CA LEU A 15 -10.98 6.43 -7.05
C LEU A 15 -11.31 7.07 -8.42
N PHE A 16 -12.52 7.60 -8.62
CA PHE A 16 -12.97 8.15 -9.92
C PHE A 16 -12.09 9.29 -10.49
N LEU A 17 -11.30 9.95 -9.63
CA LEU A 17 -10.34 10.99 -10.02
C LEU A 17 -9.12 10.39 -10.74
N ILE A 18 -8.81 9.13 -10.50
CA ILE A 18 -7.71 8.41 -11.10
C ILE A 18 -8.24 7.77 -12.39
N LYS A 19 -7.68 8.19 -13.53
CA LYS A 19 -8.18 7.81 -14.87
C LYS A 19 -7.07 7.21 -15.74
N GLY A 20 -7.51 6.58 -16.83
CA GLY A 20 -6.62 6.07 -17.88
C GLY A 20 -5.68 4.98 -17.36
N ARG A 21 -4.41 5.07 -17.71
CA ARG A 21 -3.37 4.08 -17.34
C ARG A 21 -3.24 3.87 -15.83
N ASN A 22 -3.43 4.94 -15.03
CA ASN A 22 -3.39 4.81 -13.58
C ASN A 22 -4.58 3.99 -13.06
N ARG A 23 -5.76 4.12 -13.67
CA ARG A 23 -6.91 3.31 -13.26
C ARG A 23 -6.69 1.83 -13.59
N GLN A 24 -6.18 1.55 -14.79
CA GLN A 24 -5.84 0.18 -15.21
C GLN A 24 -4.84 -0.47 -14.25
N LEU A 25 -3.80 0.27 -13.83
CA LEU A 25 -2.85 -0.19 -12.82
C LEU A 25 -3.55 -0.55 -11.51
N LEU A 26 -4.50 0.27 -11.05
CA LEU A 26 -5.24 0.02 -9.81
C LEU A 26 -6.12 -1.23 -9.91
N ASP A 27 -6.85 -1.38 -11.03
CA ASP A 27 -7.67 -2.58 -11.30
C ASP A 27 -6.80 -3.85 -11.42
N GLU A 28 -5.55 -3.73 -11.87
CA GLU A 28 -4.58 -4.83 -11.90
C GLU A 28 -4.10 -5.21 -10.50
N VAL A 29 -3.74 -4.24 -9.65
CA VAL A 29 -3.23 -4.54 -8.31
C VAL A 29 -4.33 -5.02 -7.35
N GLU A 30 -5.55 -4.53 -7.52
CA GLU A 30 -6.69 -4.89 -6.66
C GLU A 30 -7.00 -6.40 -6.69
N LYS A 31 -6.69 -7.07 -7.81
CA LYS A 31 -6.83 -8.53 -7.95
C LYS A 31 -6.01 -9.31 -6.94
N PHE A 32 -4.93 -8.75 -6.40
CA PHE A 32 -4.06 -9.43 -5.45
C PHE A 32 -4.51 -9.32 -3.99
N PHE A 33 -5.46 -8.43 -3.66
CA PHE A 33 -5.79 -8.11 -2.27
C PHE A 33 -6.69 -9.12 -1.56
N LYS A 34 -7.41 -9.97 -2.31
CA LYS A 34 -8.26 -11.02 -1.70
C LYS A 34 -7.49 -12.00 -0.81
N ASN A 35 -6.23 -12.24 -1.14
CA ASN A 35 -5.34 -13.16 -0.42
C ASN A 35 -4.00 -12.48 -0.18
N LEU A 36 -4.02 -11.30 0.44
CA LEU A 36 -2.78 -10.55 0.71
C LEU A 36 -1.86 -11.38 1.62
N PRO A 37 -0.67 -11.78 1.15
CA PRO A 37 0.26 -12.56 1.96
C PRO A 37 0.88 -11.68 3.04
N LEU A 38 1.19 -12.26 4.20
CA LEU A 38 2.07 -11.61 5.16
C LEU A 38 3.44 -11.32 4.52
N GLY A 39 4.00 -10.15 4.77
CA GLY A 39 5.33 -9.75 4.30
C GLY A 39 6.46 -10.60 4.89
N HIS A 40 6.24 -11.13 6.10
CA HIS A 40 7.10 -12.10 6.78
C HIS A 40 6.35 -13.40 7.01
N SER A 41 7.09 -14.51 7.06
CA SER A 41 6.50 -15.77 7.48
C SER A 41 6.29 -15.83 8.98
N SER A 42 5.54 -16.83 9.43
CA SER A 42 5.40 -17.17 10.85
C SER A 42 6.75 -17.53 11.49
N TYR A 43 7.65 -18.17 10.75
CA TYR A 43 8.97 -18.57 11.23
C TYR A 43 9.90 -17.37 11.35
N GLN A 44 9.89 -16.45 10.38
CA GLN A 44 10.63 -15.18 10.45
C GLN A 44 10.24 -14.35 11.67
N ILE A 45 8.94 -14.19 11.90
CA ILE A 45 8.43 -13.41 13.03
C ILE A 45 8.87 -14.05 14.35
N LYS A 46 8.70 -15.38 14.50
CA LYS A 46 9.08 -16.10 15.73
C LYS A 46 10.57 -16.04 16.03
N ASN A 47 11.42 -16.04 15.01
CA ASN A 47 12.87 -16.05 15.15
C ASN A 47 13.50 -14.65 14.98
N PHE A 48 12.69 -13.58 14.91
CA PHE A 48 13.13 -12.19 14.71
C PHE A 48 14.02 -11.97 13.46
N ILE A 49 13.78 -12.73 12.39
CA ILE A 49 14.50 -12.65 11.11
C ILE A 49 13.86 -11.57 10.21
N ILE A 50 13.74 -10.35 10.76
CA ILE A 50 12.92 -9.26 10.20
C ILE A 50 13.75 -8.10 9.63
N GLY A 51 15.09 -8.15 9.73
CA GLY A 51 15.97 -7.04 9.34
C GLY A 51 16.29 -6.92 7.85
N GLN A 52 16.80 -5.75 7.44
CA GLN A 52 17.36 -5.48 6.08
C GLN A 52 18.73 -6.12 5.85
N PHE A 53 19.47 -6.43 6.93
CA PHE A 53 20.81 -7.01 6.87
C PHE A 53 20.82 -8.50 6.54
N GLU A 54 19.67 -9.16 6.63
CA GLU A 54 19.51 -10.56 6.28
C GLU A 54 19.05 -10.64 4.83
N LYS A 55 19.78 -11.39 3.98
CA LYS A 55 19.43 -11.57 2.56
C LYS A 55 17.93 -11.86 2.39
N CYS A 56 17.21 -10.91 1.82
CA CYS A 56 15.81 -11.04 1.49
C CYS A 56 15.66 -12.03 0.33
N SER A 57 14.90 -13.12 0.52
CA SER A 57 14.60 -14.05 -0.58
C SER A 57 13.71 -13.35 -1.61
N ALA A 58 13.76 -13.79 -2.88
CA ALA A 58 12.89 -13.25 -3.93
C ALA A 58 11.39 -13.37 -3.56
N ASP A 59 11.00 -14.46 -2.87
CA ASP A 59 9.65 -14.64 -2.35
C ASP A 59 9.28 -13.62 -1.26
N ARG A 60 10.18 -13.34 -0.29
CA ARG A 60 9.96 -12.31 0.73
C ARG A 60 9.86 -10.93 0.09
N ALA A 61 10.78 -10.60 -0.81
CA ALA A 61 10.80 -9.31 -1.50
C ALA A 61 9.51 -9.10 -2.31
N HIS A 62 9.04 -10.14 -3.02
CA HIS A 62 7.78 -10.08 -3.76
C HIS A 62 6.57 -9.89 -2.83
N ARG A 63 6.51 -10.60 -1.70
CA ARG A 63 5.45 -10.42 -0.69
C ARG A 63 5.48 -9.03 -0.06
N GLN A 64 6.67 -8.50 0.21
CA GLN A 64 6.81 -7.14 0.68
C GLN A 64 6.27 -6.14 -0.35
N CYS A 65 6.60 -6.29 -1.63
CA CYS A 65 6.06 -5.43 -2.68
C CYS A 65 4.52 -5.44 -2.70
N LEU A 66 3.89 -6.62 -2.57
CA LEU A 66 2.43 -6.73 -2.47
C LEU A 66 1.86 -5.95 -1.27
N THR A 67 2.48 -6.08 -0.09
CA THR A 67 2.07 -5.36 1.11
C THR A 67 2.24 -3.84 0.94
N GLU A 68 3.37 -3.40 0.37
CA GLU A 68 3.65 -1.99 0.11
C GLU A 68 2.67 -1.37 -0.89
N ILE A 69 2.29 -2.13 -1.93
CA ILE A 69 1.25 -1.74 -2.90
C ILE A 69 -0.10 -1.61 -2.19
N HIS A 70 -0.47 -2.60 -1.37
CA HIS A 70 -1.74 -2.59 -0.64
C HIS A 70 -1.85 -1.40 0.32
N THR A 71 -0.81 -1.15 1.12
CA THR A 71 -0.77 0.02 2.03
C THR A 71 -0.97 1.33 1.26
N ARG A 72 -0.27 1.50 0.15
CA ARG A 72 -0.39 2.70 -0.69
C ARG A 72 -1.75 2.80 -1.38
N TYR A 73 -2.34 1.68 -1.77
CA TYR A 73 -3.70 1.65 -2.32
C TYR A 73 -4.71 2.22 -1.31
N HIS A 74 -4.64 1.80 -0.05
CA HIS A 74 -5.48 2.39 1.01
C HIS A 74 -5.17 3.86 1.24
N SER A 75 -3.89 4.25 1.24
CA SER A 75 -3.53 5.68 1.31
C SER A 75 -4.12 6.50 0.16
N LEU A 76 -4.23 5.93 -1.05
CA LEU A 76 -4.91 6.59 -2.17
C LEU A 76 -6.41 6.77 -1.94
N LEU A 77 -7.08 5.78 -1.36
CA LEU A 77 -8.50 5.88 -0.99
C LEU A 77 -8.71 7.00 0.05
N ASP A 78 -7.85 7.03 1.08
CA ASP A 78 -7.91 8.06 2.12
C ASP A 78 -7.67 9.45 1.54
N MET A 79 -6.62 9.62 0.74
CA MET A 79 -6.33 10.89 0.07
C MET A 79 -7.44 11.32 -0.88
N HIS A 80 -8.08 10.39 -1.57
CA HIS A 80 -9.23 10.68 -2.42
C HIS A 80 -10.40 11.22 -1.60
N TYR A 81 -10.71 10.59 -0.46
CA TYR A 81 -11.74 11.07 0.44
C TYR A 81 -11.41 12.47 0.97
N GLN A 82 -10.17 12.69 1.41
CA GLN A 82 -9.73 14.01 1.88
C GLN A 82 -9.83 15.07 0.78
N TYR A 83 -9.40 14.76 -0.45
CA TYR A 83 -9.52 15.64 -1.60
C TYR A 83 -10.97 16.08 -1.79
N ARG A 84 -11.90 15.13 -1.79
CA ARG A 84 -13.31 15.42 -2.07
C ARG A 84 -13.99 16.15 -0.92
N LYS A 85 -13.59 15.87 0.32
CA LYS A 85 -13.99 16.64 1.51
C LYS A 85 -13.53 18.09 1.41
N THR A 86 -12.26 18.33 1.13
CA THR A 86 -11.71 19.69 1.01
C THR A 86 -12.33 20.46 -0.17
N GLU A 87 -12.66 19.80 -1.28
CA GLU A 87 -13.42 20.45 -2.37
C GLU A 87 -14.79 20.94 -1.90
N LEU A 88 -15.53 20.13 -1.13
CA LEU A 88 -16.83 20.53 -0.59
C LEU A 88 -16.69 21.66 0.45
N GLU A 89 -15.62 21.67 1.24
CA GLU A 89 -15.33 22.76 2.17
C GLU A 89 -15.05 24.07 1.43
N ILE A 90 -14.33 24.04 0.30
CA ILE A 90 -14.13 25.21 -0.55
C ILE A 90 -15.46 25.71 -1.11
N GLU A 91 -16.29 24.80 -1.64
CA GLU A 91 -17.62 25.15 -2.15
C GLU A 91 -18.47 25.81 -1.05
N THR A 92 -18.39 25.30 0.18
CA THR A 92 -19.09 25.86 1.35
C THR A 92 -18.60 27.26 1.69
N GLU A 93 -17.29 27.48 1.77
CA GLU A 93 -16.76 28.83 2.05
C GLU A 93 -17.05 29.82 0.92
N ALA A 94 -17.06 29.36 -0.33
CA ALA A 94 -17.46 30.20 -1.47
C ALA A 94 -18.95 30.59 -1.42
N VAL A 95 -19.82 29.75 -0.83
CA VAL A 95 -21.20 30.13 -0.51
C VAL A 95 -21.22 31.19 0.59
N ASN A 96 -20.45 31.00 1.67
CA ASN A 96 -20.37 31.98 2.77
C ASN A 96 -19.93 33.37 2.28
N VAL A 97 -18.92 33.44 1.40
CA VAL A 97 -18.48 34.70 0.77
C VAL A 97 -19.64 35.40 0.07
N ARG A 98 -20.45 34.66 -0.70
CA ARG A 98 -21.62 35.22 -1.41
C ARG A 98 -22.72 35.66 -0.44
N GLU A 99 -22.98 34.87 0.60
CA GLU A 99 -23.97 35.21 1.61
C GLU A 99 -23.59 36.47 2.39
N TYR A 100 -22.33 36.59 2.80
CA TYR A 100 -21.83 37.80 3.47
C TYR A 100 -21.84 39.01 2.53
N GLY A 101 -21.47 38.84 1.26
CA GLY A 101 -21.59 39.90 0.26
C GLY A 101 -23.03 40.38 0.10
N TYR A 102 -23.99 39.46 -0.01
CA TYR A 102 -25.41 39.82 -0.08
C TYR A 102 -25.88 40.58 1.17
N LYS A 103 -25.48 40.15 2.38
CA LYS A 103 -25.80 40.84 3.63
C LYS A 103 -25.19 42.24 3.69
N LEU A 104 -23.96 42.40 3.21
CA LEU A 104 -23.27 43.68 3.19
C LEU A 104 -24.01 44.69 2.30
N ASP A 105 -24.46 44.25 1.13
CA ASP A 105 -25.10 45.11 0.13
C ASP A 105 -26.55 45.46 0.50
N ASN A 106 -27.29 44.54 1.15
CA ASN A 106 -28.75 44.64 1.27
C ASN A 106 -29.28 44.74 2.72
N VAL A 107 -28.51 44.31 3.72
CA VAL A 107 -29.01 44.14 5.09
C VAL A 107 -28.26 45.04 6.07
N ALA A 108 -26.96 45.23 5.88
CA ALA A 108 -26.12 45.94 6.83
C ALA A 108 -26.57 47.39 7.03
N SER A 109 -26.93 47.71 8.27
CA SER A 109 -27.60 48.97 8.62
C SER A 109 -26.64 50.00 9.22
N ASP A 110 -25.66 49.54 9.99
CA ASP A 110 -24.65 50.39 10.64
C ASP A 110 -23.23 50.10 10.14
N GLN A 111 -22.32 51.05 10.39
CA GLN A 111 -20.93 50.99 9.93
C GLN A 111 -20.17 49.79 10.53
N PHE A 112 -20.39 49.46 11.80
CA PHE A 112 -19.69 48.36 12.46
C PHE A 112 -20.16 47.00 11.91
N GLU A 113 -21.45 46.87 11.58
CA GLU A 113 -21.97 45.66 10.93
C GLU A 113 -21.36 45.46 9.54
N ARG A 114 -21.23 46.55 8.76
CA ARG A 114 -20.53 46.53 7.47
C ARG A 114 -19.08 46.09 7.60
N GLU A 115 -18.32 46.69 8.51
CA GLU A 115 -16.92 46.33 8.76
C GLU A 115 -16.77 44.86 9.18
N ARG A 116 -17.67 44.34 10.03
CA ARG A 116 -17.66 42.91 10.42
C ARG A 116 -17.91 41.98 9.23
N LEU A 117 -18.83 42.34 8.35
CA LEU A 117 -19.13 41.55 7.16
C LEU A 117 -17.97 41.57 6.17
N GLU A 118 -17.34 42.73 5.95
CA GLU A 118 -16.13 42.84 5.13
C GLU A 118 -14.97 41.98 5.66
N ILE A 119 -14.76 41.98 6.99
CA ILE A 119 -13.75 41.11 7.63
C ILE A 119 -14.13 39.63 7.43
N SER A 120 -15.41 39.29 7.56
CA SER A 120 -15.90 37.92 7.38
C SER A 120 -15.72 37.43 5.94
N ILE A 121 -15.96 38.30 4.95
CA ILE A 121 -15.68 38.02 3.54
C ILE A 121 -14.19 37.75 3.33
N LYS A 122 -13.31 38.65 3.82
CA LYS A 122 -11.84 38.48 3.68
C LYS A 122 -11.35 37.20 4.35
N LYS A 123 -11.88 36.88 5.54
CA LYS A 123 -11.55 35.64 6.25
C LYS A 123 -11.95 34.41 5.45
N ALA A 124 -13.19 34.37 4.93
CA ALA A 124 -13.66 33.24 4.13
C ALA A 124 -12.87 33.10 2.81
N GLN A 125 -12.49 34.21 2.17
CA GLN A 125 -11.62 34.20 0.99
C GLN A 125 -10.22 33.64 1.27
N LEU A 126 -9.60 34.04 2.40
CA LEU A 126 -8.32 33.47 2.84
C LEU A 126 -8.44 31.96 3.08
N GLU A 127 -9.53 31.54 3.73
CA GLU A 127 -9.80 30.13 4.01
C GLU A 127 -9.97 29.31 2.71
N VAL A 128 -10.66 29.86 1.70
CA VAL A 128 -10.73 29.26 0.36
C VAL A 128 -9.32 29.09 -0.22
N GLY A 129 -8.50 30.13 -0.23
CA GLY A 129 -7.13 30.06 -0.78
C GLY A 129 -6.25 29.03 -0.07
N MET A 130 -6.35 28.93 1.27
CA MET A 130 -5.63 27.91 2.04
C MET A 130 -6.08 26.49 1.69
N LYS A 131 -7.39 26.27 1.54
CA LYS A 131 -7.94 24.97 1.17
C LYS A 131 -7.61 24.59 -0.28
N GLU A 132 -7.60 25.54 -1.21
CA GLU A 132 -7.14 25.33 -2.58
C GLU A 132 -5.67 24.90 -2.64
N TRP A 133 -4.82 25.52 -1.82
CA TRP A 133 -3.43 25.09 -1.69
C TRP A 133 -3.32 23.67 -1.11
N SER A 134 -4.14 23.34 -0.12
CA SER A 134 -4.25 21.98 0.42
C SER A 134 -4.64 20.96 -0.67
N LEU A 135 -5.65 21.26 -1.50
CA LEU A 135 -6.03 20.41 -2.64
C LEU A 135 -4.87 20.16 -3.60
N LEU A 136 -4.06 21.18 -3.88
CA LEU A 136 -2.90 21.05 -4.74
C LEU A 136 -1.89 20.06 -4.16
N ASN A 137 -1.65 20.12 -2.84
CA ASN A 137 -0.74 19.19 -2.16
C ASN A 137 -1.29 17.76 -2.16
N ILE A 138 -2.60 17.59 -1.92
CA ILE A 138 -3.24 16.27 -2.01
C ILE A 138 -3.09 15.68 -3.42
N LYS A 139 -3.29 16.49 -4.48
CA LYS A 139 -3.07 16.05 -5.88
C LYS A 139 -1.64 15.60 -6.13
N LYS A 140 -0.65 16.33 -5.61
CA LYS A 140 0.77 15.96 -5.72
C LYS A 140 1.05 14.64 -5.01
N ALA A 141 0.57 14.49 -3.76
CA ALA A 141 0.73 13.27 -2.98
C ALA A 141 0.10 12.05 -3.67
N ILE A 142 -1.10 12.19 -4.24
CA ILE A 142 -1.73 11.14 -5.08
C ILE A 142 -0.82 10.74 -6.24
N GLY A 143 -0.22 11.72 -6.94
CA GLY A 143 0.69 11.48 -8.05
C GLY A 143 1.97 10.72 -7.64
N GLU A 144 2.53 11.07 -6.49
CA GLU A 144 3.71 10.42 -5.90
C GLU A 144 3.39 8.99 -5.47
N THR A 145 2.29 8.78 -4.74
CA THR A 145 1.86 7.44 -4.32
C THR A 145 1.56 6.54 -5.52
N LEU A 146 0.94 7.05 -6.58
CA LEU A 146 0.75 6.30 -7.83
C LEU A 146 2.08 5.91 -8.49
N ARG A 147 3.10 6.76 -8.40
CA ARG A 147 4.45 6.45 -8.91
C ARG A 147 5.08 5.34 -8.07
N GLU A 148 4.97 5.40 -6.75
CA GLU A 148 5.46 4.34 -5.88
C GLU A 148 4.78 3.00 -6.14
N ILE A 149 3.45 2.98 -6.29
CA ILE A 149 2.72 1.76 -6.66
C ILE A 149 3.26 1.17 -7.97
N ARG A 150 3.56 1.98 -8.98
CA ARG A 150 4.20 1.50 -10.21
C ARG A 150 5.55 0.86 -9.94
N HIS A 151 6.42 1.51 -9.17
CA HIS A 151 7.74 0.95 -8.89
C HIS A 151 7.66 -0.38 -8.15
N PHE A 152 6.77 -0.49 -7.15
CA PHE A 152 6.56 -1.78 -6.48
C PHE A 152 5.92 -2.83 -7.40
N LYS A 153 5.01 -2.44 -8.29
CA LYS A 153 4.39 -3.32 -9.30
C LYS A 153 5.45 -3.87 -10.26
N ASP A 154 6.30 -3.00 -10.81
CA ASP A 154 7.36 -3.37 -11.74
C ASP A 154 8.36 -4.33 -11.07
N GLU A 155 8.74 -4.03 -9.82
CA GLU A 155 9.63 -4.89 -9.03
C GLU A 155 8.98 -6.23 -8.66
N MET A 156 7.70 -6.21 -8.31
CA MET A 156 6.92 -7.43 -8.05
C MET A 156 6.87 -8.32 -9.31
N ASP A 157 6.57 -7.75 -10.47
CA ASP A 157 6.52 -8.48 -11.75
C ASP A 157 7.92 -9.03 -12.11
N ARG A 158 8.99 -8.27 -11.84
CA ARG A 158 10.39 -8.71 -12.01
C ARG A 158 10.77 -9.87 -11.09
N LEU A 159 10.27 -9.87 -9.85
CA LEU A 159 10.54 -10.90 -8.85
C LEU A 159 9.69 -12.15 -9.04
N ALA A 160 8.50 -12.03 -9.64
CA ALA A 160 7.56 -13.13 -9.85
C ALA A 160 8.20 -14.40 -10.45
N PRO A 161 9.01 -14.35 -11.53
CA PRO A 161 9.66 -15.54 -12.09
C PRO A 161 10.83 -16.07 -11.23
N LEU A 162 11.36 -15.28 -10.30
CA LEU A 162 12.49 -15.66 -9.44
C LEU A 162 12.04 -16.33 -8.13
N ARG A 163 10.72 -16.39 -7.90
CA ARG A 163 10.13 -17.02 -6.73
C ARG A 163 10.40 -18.51 -6.75
N LYS A 164 11.01 -18.99 -5.67
CA LYS A 164 11.26 -20.42 -5.44
C LYS A 164 10.03 -21.12 -4.87
N PHE A 165 9.13 -20.37 -4.22
CA PHE A 165 8.00 -20.93 -3.47
C PHE A 165 6.66 -20.27 -3.83
N PRO A 166 6.16 -20.42 -5.07
CA PRO A 166 4.82 -19.99 -5.42
C PRO A 166 3.76 -20.83 -4.69
N GLY A 167 3.31 -20.36 -3.52
CA GLY A 167 2.21 -20.96 -2.75
C GLY A 167 2.62 -21.80 -1.54
N GLY A 168 3.90 -22.14 -1.39
CA GLY A 168 4.44 -22.95 -0.27
C GLY A 168 5.43 -22.19 0.64
N TYR A 169 5.34 -20.86 0.67
CA TYR A 169 6.32 -20.01 1.37
C TYR A 169 6.41 -20.35 2.87
N GLU A 170 5.28 -20.42 3.59
CA GLU A 170 5.31 -20.71 5.03
C GLU A 170 5.96 -22.05 5.36
N GLN A 171 5.77 -23.04 4.48
CA GLN A 171 6.25 -24.40 4.68
C GLN A 171 7.71 -24.58 4.29
N ALA A 172 8.23 -23.83 3.32
CA ALA A 172 9.59 -23.99 2.80
C ALA A 172 10.61 -23.07 3.48
N GLU A 173 10.13 -22.11 4.25
CA GLU A 173 10.95 -21.03 4.75
C GLU A 173 11.80 -21.38 5.98
N PRO A 174 11.38 -22.24 6.92
CA PRO A 174 12.28 -22.81 7.92
C PRO A 174 13.48 -23.52 7.28
N GLU A 175 13.26 -24.36 6.26
CA GLU A 175 14.31 -25.10 5.57
C GLU A 175 15.20 -24.18 4.73
N TYR A 176 14.64 -23.14 4.12
CA TYR A 176 15.41 -22.11 3.41
C TYR A 176 16.41 -21.43 4.36
N TRP A 177 15.96 -21.00 5.54
CA TRP A 177 16.82 -20.34 6.51
C TRP A 177 17.85 -21.29 7.10
N GLN A 178 17.49 -22.54 7.40
CA GLN A 178 18.45 -23.57 7.81
C GLN A 178 19.56 -23.76 6.77
N GLY A 179 19.23 -23.80 5.47
CA GLY A 179 20.22 -23.89 4.40
C GLY A 179 21.10 -22.65 4.26
N GLU A 180 20.53 -21.45 4.33
CA GLU A 180 21.31 -20.21 4.25
C GLU A 180 22.20 -20.02 5.47
N TYR A 181 21.73 -20.46 6.63
CA TYR A 181 22.46 -20.48 7.88
C TYR A 181 23.71 -21.38 7.80
N LEU A 182 23.54 -22.62 7.35
CA LEU A 182 24.65 -23.55 7.10
C LEU A 182 25.64 -22.98 6.06
N ARG A 183 25.14 -22.30 5.02
CA ARG A 183 25.99 -21.63 4.02
C ARG A 183 26.83 -20.50 4.63
N ARG A 184 26.24 -19.65 5.48
CA ARG A 184 26.99 -18.58 6.16
C ARG A 184 28.05 -19.13 7.10
N PHE A 185 27.72 -20.21 7.80
CA PHE A 185 28.67 -20.93 8.64
C PHE A 185 29.87 -21.46 7.82
N MET A 186 29.61 -22.06 6.65
CA MET A 186 30.65 -22.51 5.72
C MET A 186 31.49 -21.38 5.13
N GLN A 187 30.91 -20.20 4.92
CA GLN A 187 31.61 -19.01 4.40
C GLN A 187 32.46 -18.30 5.46
N GLY A 188 32.53 -18.82 6.69
CA GLY A 188 33.36 -18.25 7.75
C GLY A 188 32.82 -16.95 8.35
N ASN A 189 31.52 -16.66 8.20
CA ASN A 189 30.87 -15.58 8.95
C ASN A 189 30.71 -16.02 10.42
N ARG A 190 31.79 -15.88 11.19
CA ARG A 190 31.96 -16.30 12.60
C ARG A 190 31.20 -15.41 13.61
N GLY A 191 29.94 -15.06 13.31
CA GLY A 191 29.09 -14.30 14.23
C GLY A 191 28.34 -15.17 15.25
N GLU A 192 28.21 -16.48 15.00
CA GLU A 192 27.31 -17.32 15.79
C GLU A 192 27.98 -18.66 16.17
N ASN A 193 27.89 -19.00 17.46
CA ASN A 193 28.36 -20.27 18.01
C ASN A 193 27.53 -21.43 17.44
N LEU A 194 28.15 -22.26 16.60
CA LEU A 194 27.46 -23.37 15.97
C LEU A 194 28.14 -24.73 16.13
N PRO A 195 27.35 -25.81 16.22
CA PRO A 195 27.88 -27.16 16.36
C PRO A 195 28.74 -27.52 15.14
N GLN A 196 29.93 -28.06 15.42
CA GLN A 196 30.89 -28.42 14.40
C GLN A 196 30.47 -29.71 13.68
N ILE A 197 29.79 -29.56 12.54
CA ILE A 197 29.52 -30.67 11.61
C ILE A 197 30.75 -30.84 10.68
N PRO A 198 31.20 -32.06 10.35
CA PRO A 198 32.26 -32.29 9.35
C PRO A 198 31.91 -31.73 7.96
N GLU A 199 32.86 -31.13 7.24
CA GLU A 199 32.63 -30.41 5.96
C GLU A 199 31.88 -31.25 4.91
N ALA A 200 32.20 -32.54 4.79
CA ALA A 200 31.58 -33.45 3.83
C ALA A 200 30.12 -33.82 4.16
N GLU A 201 29.72 -33.78 5.44
CA GLU A 201 28.33 -33.99 5.87
C GLU A 201 27.50 -32.72 5.71
N LYS A 202 28.13 -31.54 5.77
CA LYS A 202 27.47 -30.24 5.60
C LYS A 202 26.97 -30.04 4.17
N GLU A 203 27.77 -30.34 3.16
CA GLU A 203 27.35 -30.21 1.75
C GLU A 203 26.17 -31.13 1.45
N ARG A 204 26.23 -32.39 1.92
CA ARG A 204 25.13 -33.36 1.80
C ARG A 204 23.86 -32.91 2.54
N LEU A 205 23.99 -32.29 3.70
CA LEU A 205 22.85 -31.76 4.45
C LEU A 205 22.22 -30.56 3.73
N ILE A 206 23.03 -29.66 3.17
CA ILE A 206 22.55 -28.54 2.35
C ILE A 206 21.83 -29.05 1.10
N GLU A 207 22.39 -30.02 0.38
CA GLU A 207 21.76 -30.63 -0.80
C GLU A 207 20.45 -31.34 -0.43
N SER A 208 20.44 -32.11 0.67
CA SER A 208 19.25 -32.77 1.19
C SER A 208 18.14 -31.78 1.57
N LEU A 209 18.49 -30.69 2.24
CA LEU A 209 17.56 -29.61 2.58
C LEU A 209 17.06 -28.90 1.31
N GLN A 210 17.93 -28.61 0.36
CA GLN A 210 17.54 -28.01 -0.94
C GLN A 210 16.60 -28.93 -1.72
N GLU A 211 16.83 -30.24 -1.68
CA GLU A 211 15.97 -31.20 -2.35
C GLU A 211 14.63 -31.37 -1.64
N LYS A 212 14.62 -31.35 -0.31
CA LYS A 212 13.38 -31.34 0.49
C LYS A 212 12.55 -30.08 0.23
N VAL A 213 13.21 -28.92 0.16
CA VAL A 213 12.64 -27.64 -0.24
C VAL A 213 12.06 -27.71 -1.67
N LYS A 214 12.77 -28.35 -2.61
CA LYS A 214 12.28 -28.59 -3.98
C LYS A 214 11.05 -29.49 -4.01
N ARG A 215 10.97 -30.51 -3.15
CA ARG A 215 9.80 -31.40 -3.02
C ARG A 215 8.60 -30.66 -2.43
N LEU A 216 8.80 -29.89 -1.37
CA LEU A 216 7.74 -29.11 -0.72
C LEU A 216 7.22 -27.96 -1.60
N SER A 217 8.08 -27.38 -2.43
CA SER A 217 7.70 -26.33 -3.40
C SER A 217 6.96 -26.85 -4.64
N GLY A 218 7.21 -28.10 -5.04
CA GLY A 218 6.52 -28.77 -6.14
C GLY A 218 5.20 -29.45 -5.75
N ALA A 219 4.95 -29.65 -4.46
CA ALA A 219 3.67 -30.16 -3.98
C ALA A 219 2.61 -29.06 -4.14
N ARG A 220 1.68 -29.22 -5.09
CA ARG A 220 0.44 -28.43 -5.10
C ARG A 220 -0.17 -28.54 -3.71
N VAL A 221 -0.34 -27.40 -3.05
CA VAL A 221 -1.19 -27.29 -1.87
C VAL A 221 -2.61 -27.62 -2.33
N GLN A 222 -3.01 -28.89 -2.25
CA GLN A 222 -4.41 -29.22 -2.04
C GLN A 222 -4.71 -28.68 -0.65
N GLY A 223 -5.23 -27.45 -0.60
CA GLY A 223 -5.76 -26.90 0.64
C GLY A 223 -6.85 -27.85 1.16
N PRO A 224 -7.06 -27.92 2.48
CA PRO A 224 -8.16 -28.69 3.01
C PRO A 224 -9.44 -28.14 2.38
N GLU A 225 -10.19 -29.03 1.71
CA GLU A 225 -11.58 -28.77 1.38
C GLU A 225 -12.24 -28.19 2.62
N ALA A 226 -12.87 -27.03 2.44
CA ALA A 226 -13.75 -26.45 3.44
C ALA A 226 -14.74 -27.54 3.84
N ARG A 227 -14.54 -28.13 5.02
CA ARG A 227 -15.59 -28.88 5.67
C ARG A 227 -16.58 -27.84 6.16
N ASP A 228 -17.79 -27.95 5.64
CA ASP A 228 -18.99 -27.27 6.11
C ASP A 228 -18.98 -27.10 7.63
N CYS A 229 -19.09 -25.84 8.06
CA CYS A 229 -19.64 -25.36 9.33
C CYS A 229 -19.83 -23.84 9.23
#